data_AF-A0AAV7KE83-F1
#
_entry.id   AF-A0AAV7KE83-F1
#
_cell.length_a   1.000
_cell.length_b   1.000
_cell.length_c   1.000
_cell.angle_alpha   90.00
_cell.angle_beta   90.00
_cell.angle_gamma   90.00
#
_symmetry.space_group_name_H-M   'P 1'
#
loop_
_entity.id
_entity.type
_entity.pdbx_description
1 polymer ?
#
loop_
_entity_poly.entity_id
_entity_poly.type
_entity_poly.pdbx_seq_one_letter_code
_entity_poly.pdbx_strand_id
1 'polypeptide(L)'
;MPPLGGMAIPKRRMNARGGIHIRREQSILRSTDLKCCTLASYEVSSLIAKLKKPHTDPETLIKPSLLACAKHVLGSAAAEKLDKIPLSNDIVKWRISEISQNLEDKLVRLIKDIPISIQLDESTFGAESTLIVCMRFIDNDCIKEELLFVDYFECRCTGQDIFKMVRSYFDSHQISLSQVVNVSTDGARNMTGRDTGFWGCFKREVLQCSFIHCMLHKQALAAKNLQPELHETLNLAIKVANFVKSSPLNERILRKLCEDSEAEDDVLFFHTEVRWLSRGKALERVYTIYDQLCEFLDQKHFSRLKYFHLSISN
;
A
#
# COMPACT_ATOMS: atom_id res chain seq x y z
N MET A 1 9.25 32.79 -13.13
CA MET A 1 8.77 31.47 -12.65
C MET A 1 7.29 31.61 -12.33
N PRO A 2 6.37 31.12 -13.18
CA PRO A 2 4.95 31.18 -12.89
C PRO A 2 4.54 30.04 -11.93
N PRO A 3 3.48 30.22 -11.12
CA PRO A 3 3.10 29.27 -10.08
C PRO A 3 2.33 28.06 -10.64
N LEU A 4 2.62 26.88 -10.07
CA LEU A 4 1.90 25.63 -10.32
C LEU A 4 0.45 25.76 -9.83
N GLY A 5 -0.48 25.80 -10.78
CA GLY A 5 -1.91 25.80 -10.50
C GLY A 5 -2.36 24.49 -9.86
N GLY A 6 -3.13 24.59 -8.78
CA GLY A 6 -3.74 23.45 -8.10
C GLY A 6 -4.64 22.66 -9.05
N MET A 7 -4.34 21.37 -9.22
CA MET A 7 -5.22 20.43 -9.88
C MET A 7 -6.37 20.10 -8.93
N ALA A 8 -7.53 20.73 -9.15
CA ALA A 8 -8.79 20.25 -8.63
C ALA A 8 -9.15 18.93 -9.32
N ILE A 9 -9.31 17.85 -8.54
CA ILE A 9 -9.91 16.61 -9.00
C ILE A 9 -11.42 16.89 -9.22
N PRO A 10 -12.01 16.58 -10.40
CA PRO A 10 -13.40 16.92 -10.65
C PRO A 10 -14.34 16.05 -9.82
N LYS A 11 -15.17 16.67 -8.98
CA LYS A 11 -16.38 16.06 -8.42
C LYS A 11 -17.23 15.52 -9.57
N ARG A 12 -17.41 14.19 -9.64
CA ARG A 12 -18.28 13.54 -10.62
C ARG A 12 -19.74 13.95 -10.37
N ARG A 13 -20.24 14.92 -11.15
CA ARG A 13 -21.65 14.96 -11.53
C ARG A 13 -21.88 13.81 -12.50
N MET A 14 -22.80 12.90 -12.17
CA MET A 14 -23.33 11.93 -13.14
C MET A 14 -23.99 12.69 -14.29
N ASN A 15 -23.27 12.85 -15.39
CA ASN A 15 -23.85 13.30 -16.65
C ASN A 15 -24.23 12.07 -17.47
N ALA A 16 -25.48 12.03 -17.95
CA ALA A 16 -26.06 11.02 -18.85
C ALA A 16 -25.35 10.87 -20.22
N ARG A 17 -24.16 11.47 -20.39
CA ARG A 17 -23.35 11.39 -21.62
C ARG A 17 -22.50 10.12 -21.72
N GLY A 18 -22.29 9.39 -20.62
CA GLY A 18 -21.57 8.10 -20.63
C GLY A 18 -22.29 7.02 -21.45
N GLY A 19 -23.63 7.03 -21.48
CA GLY A 19 -24.42 6.06 -22.26
C GLY A 19 -24.30 6.23 -23.78
N ILE A 20 -23.92 7.41 -24.27
CA ILE A 20 -23.80 7.69 -25.70
C ILE A 20 -22.46 7.18 -26.26
N HIS A 21 -21.39 7.19 -25.45
CA HIS A 21 -20.09 6.64 -25.85
C HIS A 21 -20.08 5.11 -25.82
N ILE A 22 -20.69 4.49 -24.80
CA ILE A 22 -20.82 3.03 -24.70
C ILE A 22 -21.60 2.46 -25.90
N ARG A 23 -22.66 3.14 -26.37
CA ARG A 23 -23.41 2.73 -27.57
C ARG A 23 -22.62 2.89 -28.87
N ARG A 24 -21.71 3.87 -28.96
CA ARG A 24 -20.84 4.03 -30.15
C ARG A 24 -19.76 2.96 -30.20
N GLU A 25 -19.12 2.62 -29.08
CA GLU A 25 -18.08 1.58 -29.04
C GLU A 25 -18.63 0.16 -29.22
N GLN A 26 -19.84 -0.12 -28.69
CA GLN A 26 -20.52 -1.39 -28.97
C GLN A 26 -20.87 -1.57 -30.46
N SER A 27 -21.03 -0.49 -31.22
CA SER A 27 -21.30 -0.53 -32.67
C SER A 27 -20.03 -0.68 -33.55
N ILE A 28 -18.84 -0.45 -33.00
CA ILE A 28 -17.55 -0.42 -33.74
C ILE A 28 -16.81 -1.77 -33.73
N LEU A 29 -17.27 -2.76 -32.95
CA LEU A 29 -16.65 -4.08 -32.74
C LEU A 29 -16.70 -5.08 -33.93
N ARG A 30 -16.77 -4.63 -35.19
CA ARG A 30 -17.07 -5.49 -36.35
C ARG A 30 -15.85 -6.09 -37.09
N SER A 31 -14.60 -5.72 -36.78
CA SER A 31 -13.40 -6.36 -37.36
C SER A 31 -12.56 -7.11 -36.32
N THR A 32 -12.04 -8.28 -36.70
CA THR A 32 -11.18 -9.14 -35.86
C THR A 32 -9.91 -8.43 -35.41
N ASP A 33 -9.29 -7.66 -36.32
CA ASP A 33 -8.04 -6.93 -36.05
C ASP A 33 -8.21 -5.85 -34.96
N LEU A 34 -9.35 -5.16 -34.92
CA LEU A 34 -9.61 -4.12 -33.91
C LEU A 34 -9.81 -4.72 -32.51
N LYS A 35 -10.41 -5.90 -32.42
CA LYS A 35 -10.54 -6.66 -31.16
C LYS A 35 -9.18 -7.06 -30.62
N CYS A 36 -8.29 -7.59 -31.47
CA CYS A 36 -6.94 -7.95 -31.08
C CYS A 36 -6.13 -6.74 -30.57
N CYS A 37 -6.19 -5.60 -31.27
CA CYS A 37 -5.50 -4.38 -30.82
C CYS A 37 -6.04 -3.88 -29.47
N THR A 38 -7.35 -3.98 -29.27
CA THR A 38 -7.99 -3.58 -28.02
C THR A 38 -7.57 -4.48 -26.87
N LEU A 39 -7.57 -5.80 -27.06
CA LEU A 39 -7.10 -6.76 -26.05
C LEU A 39 -5.63 -6.51 -25.68
N ALA A 40 -4.76 -6.35 -26.68
CA ALA A 40 -3.34 -6.06 -26.46
C ALA A 40 -3.14 -4.79 -25.61
N SER A 41 -3.89 -3.71 -25.86
CA SER A 41 -3.80 -2.52 -25.01
C SER A 41 -4.28 -2.75 -23.57
N TYR A 42 -5.28 -3.60 -23.33
CA TYR A 42 -5.69 -3.92 -21.95
C TYR A 42 -4.60 -4.72 -21.23
N GLU A 43 -3.96 -5.66 -21.93
CA GLU A 43 -2.84 -6.42 -21.37
C GLU A 43 -1.66 -5.52 -21.00
N VAL A 44 -1.25 -4.62 -21.91
CA VAL A 44 -0.20 -3.64 -21.62
C VAL A 44 -0.60 -2.74 -20.44
N SER A 45 -1.84 -2.24 -20.42
CA SER A 45 -2.34 -1.40 -19.32
C SER A 45 -2.34 -2.14 -17.97
N SER A 46 -2.72 -3.42 -17.96
CA SER A 46 -2.68 -4.27 -16.76
C SER A 46 -1.25 -4.49 -16.27
N LEU A 47 -0.30 -4.70 -17.19
CA LEU A 47 1.12 -4.85 -16.85
C LEU A 47 1.70 -3.57 -16.25
N ILE A 48 1.38 -2.40 -16.81
CA ILE A 48 1.80 -1.10 -16.28
C ILE A 48 1.31 -0.91 -14.84
N ALA A 49 0.04 -1.21 -14.58
CA ALA A 49 -0.54 -1.13 -13.24
C ALA A 49 0.16 -2.10 -12.26
N LYS A 50 0.33 -3.37 -12.64
CA LYS A 50 0.99 -4.40 -11.81
C LYS A 50 2.43 -4.05 -11.47
N LEU A 51 3.17 -3.48 -12.43
CA LEU A 51 4.56 -3.07 -12.27
C LEU A 51 4.72 -1.67 -11.67
N LYS A 52 3.61 -0.99 -11.34
CA LYS A 52 3.58 0.37 -10.78
C LYS A 52 4.37 1.37 -11.63
N LYS A 53 4.24 1.28 -12.95
CA LYS A 53 4.92 2.14 -13.91
C LYS A 53 4.08 3.39 -14.26
N PRO A 54 4.72 4.51 -14.65
CA PRO A 54 4.00 5.67 -15.16
C PRO A 54 3.09 5.33 -16.34
N HIS A 55 1.93 5.99 -16.40
CA HIS A 55 0.98 5.82 -17.51
C HIS A 55 1.51 6.35 -18.85
N THR A 56 2.59 7.14 -18.83
CA THR A 56 3.27 7.68 -20.00
C THR A 56 4.18 6.66 -20.68
N ASP A 57 4.70 5.67 -19.95
CA ASP A 57 5.68 4.70 -20.48
C ASP A 57 5.18 3.93 -21.71
N PRO A 58 3.90 3.52 -21.80
CA PRO A 58 3.36 2.90 -23.00
C PRO A 58 3.49 3.74 -24.26
N GLU A 59 3.31 5.06 -24.12
CA GLU A 59 3.34 6.01 -25.23
C GLU A 59 4.78 6.40 -25.60
N THR A 60 5.61 6.68 -24.58
CA THR A 60 6.95 7.25 -24.79
C THR A 60 8.03 6.21 -25.04
N LEU A 61 7.84 4.98 -24.56
CA LEU A 61 8.87 3.94 -24.63
C LEU A 61 8.34 2.67 -25.29
N ILE A 62 7.26 2.07 -24.77
CA ILE A 62 6.84 0.72 -25.19
C ILE A 62 6.38 0.73 -26.65
N LYS A 63 5.50 1.65 -27.04
CA LYS A 63 4.99 1.71 -28.41
C LYS A 63 6.10 1.98 -29.43
N PRO A 64 6.99 2.99 -29.27
CA PRO A 64 8.15 3.15 -30.16
C PRO A 64 9.05 1.92 -30.26
N SER A 65 9.34 1.25 -29.13
CA SER A 65 10.16 0.03 -29.12
C SER A 65 9.49 -1.12 -29.89
N LEU A 66 8.19 -1.34 -29.70
CA LEU A 66 7.42 -2.36 -30.42
C LEU A 66 7.43 -2.12 -31.93
N LEU A 67 7.27 -0.86 -32.36
CA LEU A 67 7.29 -0.49 -33.77
C LEU A 67 8.68 -0.68 -34.41
N ALA A 68 9.74 -0.29 -33.70
CA ALA A 68 11.11 -0.48 -34.17
C ALA A 68 11.44 -1.96 -34.35
N CYS A 69 11.13 -2.80 -33.35
CA CYS A 69 11.34 -4.24 -33.42
C CYS A 69 10.53 -4.88 -34.56
N ALA A 70 9.23 -4.58 -34.66
CA ALA A 70 8.39 -5.15 -35.70
C ALA A 70 8.84 -4.76 -37.11
N LYS A 71 9.25 -3.50 -37.32
CA LYS A 71 9.73 -3.02 -38.61
C LYS A 71 10.96 -3.80 -39.09
N HIS A 72 11.91 -4.09 -38.19
CA HIS A 72 13.17 -4.76 -38.54
C HIS A 72 13.08 -6.29 -38.55
N VAL A 73 12.27 -6.89 -37.68
CA VAL A 73 12.21 -8.36 -37.52
C VAL A 73 11.06 -8.97 -38.32
N LEU A 74 9.91 -8.31 -38.35
CA LEU A 74 8.65 -8.85 -38.91
C LEU A 74 8.20 -8.13 -40.19
N GLY A 75 8.79 -6.98 -40.50
CA GLY A 75 8.49 -6.15 -41.67
C GLY A 75 7.51 -5.00 -41.39
N SER A 76 7.40 -4.08 -42.36
CA SER A 76 6.59 -2.86 -42.25
C SER A 76 5.10 -3.12 -42.03
N ALA A 77 4.53 -4.13 -42.69
CA ALA A 77 3.12 -4.48 -42.54
C ALA A 77 2.76 -4.91 -41.10
N ALA A 78 3.69 -5.54 -40.37
CA ALA A 78 3.49 -5.89 -38.97
C ALA A 78 3.56 -4.64 -38.07
N ALA A 79 4.50 -3.72 -38.34
CA ALA A 79 4.59 -2.46 -37.62
C ALA A 79 3.32 -1.61 -37.77
N GLU A 80 2.75 -1.52 -38.99
CA GLU A 80 1.48 -0.82 -39.23
C GLU A 80 0.30 -1.42 -38.45
N LYS A 81 0.29 -2.74 -38.23
CA LYS A 81 -0.72 -3.39 -37.38
C LYS A 81 -0.54 -3.03 -35.91
N LEU A 82 0.69 -3.04 -35.41
CA LEU A 82 0.99 -2.68 -34.02
C LEU A 82 0.76 -1.18 -33.74
N ASP A 83 0.94 -0.31 -34.73
CA ASP A 83 0.71 1.12 -34.57
C ASP A 83 -0.77 1.44 -34.26
N LYS A 84 -1.69 0.56 -34.66
CA LYS A 84 -3.13 0.67 -34.35
C LYS A 84 -3.45 0.39 -32.88
N ILE A 85 -2.51 -0.14 -32.08
CA ILE A 85 -2.73 -0.39 -30.66
C ILE A 85 -2.76 0.96 -29.91
N PRO A 86 -3.86 1.30 -29.22
CA PRO A 86 -4.01 2.59 -28.56
C PRO A 86 -3.34 2.58 -27.18
N LEU A 87 -2.12 3.11 -27.12
CA LEU A 87 -1.27 3.13 -25.91
C LEU A 87 -0.97 4.56 -25.43
N SER A 88 -1.79 5.56 -25.76
CA SER A 88 -1.60 6.90 -25.20
C SER A 88 -1.83 6.90 -23.69
N ASN A 89 -1.20 7.86 -23.01
CA ASN A 89 -1.32 8.05 -21.57
C ASN A 89 -2.78 8.06 -21.07
N ASP A 90 -3.66 8.77 -21.79
CA ASP A 90 -5.08 8.87 -21.43
C ASP A 90 -5.83 7.55 -21.60
N ILE A 91 -5.52 6.80 -22.65
CA ILE A 91 -6.15 5.50 -22.91
C ILE A 91 -5.70 4.48 -21.87
N VAL A 92 -4.42 4.45 -21.53
CA VAL A 92 -3.87 3.55 -20.51
C VAL A 92 -4.52 3.87 -19.16
N LYS A 93 -4.58 5.15 -18.77
CA LYS A 93 -5.25 5.59 -17.53
C LYS A 93 -6.72 5.15 -17.50
N TRP A 94 -7.44 5.37 -18.59
CA TRP A 94 -8.85 4.99 -18.69
C TRP A 94 -9.05 3.47 -18.58
N ARG A 95 -8.24 2.67 -19.28
CA ARG A 95 -8.29 1.20 -19.22
C ARG A 95 -7.96 0.65 -17.84
N ILE A 96 -6.96 1.21 -17.16
CA ILE A 96 -6.66 0.83 -15.77
C ILE A 96 -7.88 1.12 -14.88
N SER A 97 -8.55 2.26 -15.08
CA SER A 97 -9.77 2.60 -14.34
C SER A 97 -10.92 1.62 -14.61
N GLU A 98 -11.10 1.20 -15.86
CA GLU A 98 -12.11 0.18 -16.21
C GLU A 98 -11.78 -1.20 -15.65
N ILE A 99 -10.51 -1.62 -15.71
CA ILE A 99 -10.07 -2.87 -15.08
C ILE A 99 -10.36 -2.82 -13.58
N SER A 100 -10.04 -1.70 -12.92
CA SER A 100 -10.32 -1.50 -11.50
C SER A 100 -11.81 -1.61 -11.19
N GLN A 101 -12.67 -0.94 -11.97
CA GLN A 101 -14.12 -1.03 -11.80
C GLN A 101 -14.62 -2.46 -11.99
N ASN A 102 -14.10 -3.18 -12.99
CA ASN A 102 -14.51 -4.56 -13.23
C ASN A 102 -14.10 -5.50 -12.08
N LEU A 103 -12.93 -5.27 -11.48
CA LEU A 103 -12.47 -6.01 -10.31
C LEU A 103 -13.34 -5.70 -9.08
N GLU A 104 -13.66 -4.43 -8.86
CA GLU A 104 -14.57 -4.01 -7.79
C GLU A 104 -15.98 -4.61 -7.98
N ASP A 105 -16.54 -4.56 -9.17
CA ASP A 105 -17.86 -5.16 -9.46
C ASP A 105 -17.88 -6.67 -9.17
N LYS A 106 -16.78 -7.38 -9.49
CA LYS A 106 -16.64 -8.81 -9.16
C LYS A 106 -16.56 -9.04 -7.66
N LEU A 107 -15.78 -8.21 -6.97
CA LEU A 107 -15.60 -8.26 -5.54
C LEU A 107 -16.93 -8.03 -4.80
N VAL A 108 -17.65 -6.97 -5.17
CA VAL A 108 -18.97 -6.61 -4.64
C VAL A 108 -19.98 -7.76 -4.82
N ARG A 109 -19.98 -8.42 -5.99
CA ARG A 109 -20.84 -9.59 -6.23
C ARG A 109 -20.49 -10.77 -5.33
N LEU A 110 -19.20 -10.98 -5.05
CA LEU A 110 -18.74 -12.07 -4.19
C LEU A 110 -19.15 -11.83 -2.73
N ILE A 111 -19.04 -10.58 -2.25
CA ILE A 111 -19.24 -10.26 -0.83
C ILE A 111 -20.67 -9.91 -0.43
N LYS A 112 -21.59 -9.82 -1.39
CA LYS A 112 -22.94 -9.29 -1.16
C LYS A 112 -23.72 -10.04 -0.07
N ASP A 113 -23.53 -11.35 -0.01
CA ASP A 113 -24.31 -12.27 0.82
C ASP A 113 -23.44 -13.12 1.75
N ILE A 114 -22.18 -12.73 1.98
CA ILE A 114 -21.27 -13.45 2.89
C ILE A 114 -20.79 -12.57 4.05
N PRO A 115 -20.53 -13.17 5.23
CA PRO A 115 -19.91 -12.47 6.34
C PRO A 115 -18.50 -11.99 5.99
N ILE A 116 -18.20 -10.73 6.30
CA ILE A 116 -16.88 -10.12 6.08
C ILE A 116 -16.35 -9.50 7.35
N SER A 117 -15.03 -9.42 7.45
CA SER A 117 -14.32 -8.63 8.46
C SER A 117 -13.60 -7.49 7.76
N ILE A 118 -13.69 -6.25 8.27
CA ILE A 118 -13.00 -5.10 7.68
C ILE A 118 -11.92 -4.59 8.61
N GLN A 119 -10.80 -4.15 8.04
CA GLN A 119 -9.73 -3.44 8.73
C GLN A 119 -9.57 -2.05 8.11
N LEU A 120 -9.55 -1.03 8.96
CA LEU A 120 -9.41 0.36 8.57
C LEU A 120 -8.12 0.92 9.14
N ASP A 121 -7.38 1.62 8.28
CA ASP A 121 -6.18 2.34 8.68
C ASP A 121 -6.20 3.75 8.07
N GLU A 122 -5.83 4.73 8.87
CA GLU A 122 -5.69 6.12 8.42
C GLU A 122 -4.20 6.38 8.12
N SER A 123 -3.93 6.81 6.90
CA SER A 123 -2.59 7.23 6.48
C SER A 123 -2.63 8.68 5.98
N THR A 124 -1.48 9.33 5.89
CA THR A 124 -1.37 10.67 5.30
C THR A 124 -0.59 10.59 4.00
N PHE A 125 -1.16 11.12 2.92
CA PHE A 125 -0.47 11.25 1.63
C PHE A 125 -0.42 12.72 1.24
N GLY A 126 0.75 13.35 1.40
CA GLY A 126 0.88 14.80 1.25
C GLY A 126 0.15 15.55 2.38
N ALA A 127 -0.82 16.39 2.02
CA ALA A 127 -1.64 17.14 2.97
C ALA A 127 -3.01 16.48 3.26
N GLU A 128 -3.32 15.38 2.57
CA GLU A 128 -4.63 14.72 2.65
C GLU A 128 -4.56 13.50 3.58
N SER A 129 -5.60 13.33 4.40
CA SER A 129 -5.81 12.10 5.17
C SER A 129 -6.50 11.08 4.27
N THR A 130 -5.97 9.87 4.22
CA THR A 130 -6.41 8.76 3.36
C THR A 130 -6.88 7.61 4.23
N LEU A 131 -8.09 7.13 3.99
CA LEU A 131 -8.62 5.91 4.58
C LEU A 131 -8.34 4.73 3.67
N ILE A 132 -7.70 3.71 4.21
CA ILE A 132 -7.51 2.42 3.54
C ILE A 132 -8.40 1.42 4.24
N VAL A 133 -9.28 0.77 3.47
CA VAL A 133 -10.16 -0.28 3.99
C VAL A 133 -9.84 -1.59 3.28
N CYS A 134 -9.31 -2.54 4.04
CA CYS A 134 -9.13 -3.92 3.59
C CYS A 134 -10.23 -4.78 4.18
N MET A 135 -10.57 -5.86 3.49
CA MET A 135 -11.50 -6.84 4.01
C MET A 135 -10.92 -8.25 3.98
N ARG A 136 -11.47 -9.09 4.84
CA ARG A 136 -11.19 -10.51 4.94
C ARG A 136 -12.50 -11.28 4.94
N PHE A 137 -12.57 -12.33 4.13
CA PHE A 137 -13.75 -13.16 3.98
C PHE A 137 -13.34 -14.61 3.66
N ILE A 138 -14.30 -15.53 3.74
CA ILE A 138 -14.07 -16.94 3.42
C ILE A 138 -14.65 -17.21 2.03
N ASP A 139 -13.84 -17.77 1.13
CA ASP A 139 -14.26 -18.20 -0.19
C ASP A 139 -13.58 -19.53 -0.53
N ASN A 140 -14.40 -20.55 -0.86
CA ASN A 140 -13.96 -21.94 -1.06
C ASN A 140 -13.09 -22.46 0.10
N ASP A 141 -13.57 -22.30 1.33
CA ASP A 141 -12.91 -22.69 2.59
C ASP A 141 -11.52 -22.05 2.83
N CYS A 142 -11.14 -21.07 2.00
CA CYS A 142 -9.91 -20.32 2.14
C CYS A 142 -10.20 -18.91 2.66
N ILE A 143 -9.38 -18.44 3.60
CA ILE A 143 -9.39 -17.03 3.99
C ILE A 143 -8.78 -16.23 2.84
N LYS A 144 -9.54 -15.27 2.32
CA LYS A 144 -9.09 -14.31 1.32
C LYS A 144 -9.05 -12.91 1.91
N GLU A 145 -8.09 -12.14 1.45
CA GLU A 145 -7.90 -10.75 1.83
C GLU A 145 -7.86 -9.90 0.57
N GLU A 146 -8.65 -8.85 0.54
CA GLU A 146 -8.74 -7.96 -0.61
C GLU A 146 -8.84 -6.51 -0.13
N LEU A 147 -8.36 -5.60 -0.97
CA LEU A 147 -8.58 -4.18 -0.78
C LEU A 147 -10.03 -3.86 -1.13
N LEU A 148 -10.80 -3.33 -0.17
CA LEU A 148 -12.19 -2.95 -0.42
C LEU A 148 -12.24 -1.60 -1.12
N PHE A 149 -11.65 -0.56 -0.52
CA PHE A 149 -11.47 0.73 -1.16
C PHE A 149 -10.36 1.55 -0.49
N VAL A 150 -9.92 2.59 -1.21
CA VAL A 150 -9.07 3.67 -0.69
C VAL A 150 -9.72 4.96 -1.09
N ASP A 151 -9.89 5.87 -0.14
CA ASP A 151 -10.45 7.20 -0.39
C ASP A 151 -9.83 8.23 0.56
N TYR A 152 -10.00 9.51 0.28
CA TYR A 152 -9.34 10.59 0.99
C TYR A 152 -10.33 11.63 1.52
N PHE A 153 -9.90 12.35 2.56
CA PHE A 153 -10.67 13.42 3.18
C PHE A 153 -10.09 14.79 2.77
N GLU A 154 -10.93 15.64 2.17
CA GLU A 154 -10.53 17.00 1.74
C GLU A 154 -10.22 17.93 2.94
N CYS A 155 -10.82 17.71 4.12
CA CYS A 155 -10.76 18.66 5.24
C CYS A 155 -10.60 18.02 6.62
N ARG A 156 -11.54 17.14 7.02
CA ARG A 156 -11.60 16.57 8.38
C ARG A 156 -11.68 15.05 8.30
N CYS A 157 -10.94 14.38 9.19
CA CYS A 157 -10.98 12.94 9.39
C CYS A 157 -11.47 12.62 10.82
N THR A 158 -12.74 12.95 11.12
CA THR A 158 -13.35 12.55 12.39
C THR A 158 -13.93 11.13 12.29
N GLY A 159 -14.17 10.48 13.43
CA GLY A 159 -14.80 9.15 13.44
C GLY A 159 -16.16 9.09 12.73
N GLN A 160 -16.93 10.19 12.78
CA GLN A 160 -18.18 10.32 12.05
C GLN A 160 -17.98 10.43 10.54
N ASP A 161 -16.91 11.11 10.09
CA ASP A 161 -16.60 11.25 8.67
C ASP A 161 -16.14 9.91 8.08
N ILE A 162 -15.30 9.18 8.82
CA ILE A 162 -14.90 7.81 8.50
C ILE A 162 -16.13 6.91 8.39
N PHE A 163 -17.04 6.98 9.37
CA PHE A 163 -18.27 6.18 9.34
C PHE A 163 -19.14 6.50 8.12
N LYS A 164 -19.32 7.79 7.79
CA LYS A 164 -20.10 8.21 6.62
C LYS A 164 -19.47 7.71 5.32
N MET A 165 -18.15 7.76 5.19
CA MET A 165 -17.43 7.26 4.01
C MET A 165 -17.65 5.75 3.83
N VAL A 166 -17.43 4.97 4.89
CA VAL A 166 -17.68 3.52 4.89
C VAL A 166 -19.14 3.23 4.56
N ARG A 167 -20.08 3.89 5.23
CA ARG A 167 -21.52 3.72 4.95
C ARG A 167 -21.87 4.07 3.51
N SER A 168 -21.36 5.17 2.98
CA SER A 168 -21.62 5.59 1.60
C SER A 168 -21.11 4.57 0.59
N TYR A 169 -19.97 3.93 0.87
CA TYR A 169 -19.44 2.84 0.05
C TYR A 169 -20.38 1.63 0.04
N PHE A 170 -20.85 1.19 1.21
CA PHE A 170 -21.77 0.05 1.33
C PHE A 170 -23.13 0.35 0.70
N ASP A 171 -23.67 1.55 0.94
CA ASP A 171 -24.96 2.00 0.38
C ASP A 171 -24.90 2.09 -1.16
N SER A 172 -23.81 2.64 -1.71
CA SER A 172 -23.65 2.78 -3.19
C SER A 172 -23.55 1.43 -3.89
N HIS A 173 -23.00 0.41 -3.23
CA HIS A 173 -22.87 -0.95 -3.73
C HIS A 173 -24.02 -1.88 -3.31
N GLN A 174 -25.00 -1.37 -2.56
CA GLN A 174 -26.15 -2.14 -2.05
C GLN A 174 -25.71 -3.36 -1.23
N ILE A 175 -24.66 -3.20 -0.42
CA ILE A 175 -24.16 -4.21 0.51
C ILE A 175 -24.70 -3.84 1.90
N SER A 176 -25.30 -4.80 2.60
CA SER A 176 -25.76 -4.55 3.97
C SER A 176 -24.57 -4.43 4.92
N LEU A 177 -24.52 -3.37 5.73
CA LEU A 177 -23.53 -3.25 6.81
C LEU A 177 -23.60 -4.42 7.81
N SER A 178 -24.74 -5.11 7.89
CA SER A 178 -24.90 -6.29 8.75
C SER A 178 -24.01 -7.48 8.35
N GLN A 179 -23.47 -7.49 7.12
CA GLN A 179 -22.48 -8.49 6.70
C GLN A 179 -21.14 -8.35 7.41
N VAL A 180 -20.84 -7.17 7.96
CA VAL A 180 -19.58 -6.91 8.66
C VAL A 180 -19.65 -7.49 10.07
N VAL A 181 -19.03 -8.65 10.26
CA VAL A 181 -18.99 -9.34 11.56
C VAL A 181 -17.87 -8.85 12.46
N ASN A 182 -16.77 -8.36 11.89
CA ASN A 182 -15.66 -7.80 12.66
C ASN A 182 -15.15 -6.49 12.04
N VAL A 183 -14.75 -5.56 12.90
CA VAL A 183 -14.08 -4.32 12.56
C VAL A 183 -12.73 -4.26 13.28
N SER A 184 -11.67 -3.98 12.53
CA SER A 184 -10.32 -3.80 13.04
C SER A 184 -9.78 -2.40 12.77
N THR A 185 -9.26 -1.73 13.78
CA THR A 185 -8.63 -0.38 13.66
C THR A 185 -7.42 -0.24 14.57
N ASP A 186 -6.61 0.81 14.36
CA ASP A 186 -5.44 1.16 15.17
C ASP A 186 -5.72 1.53 16.64
N GLY A 187 -7.00 1.67 17.00
CA GLY A 187 -7.43 2.03 18.35
C GLY A 187 -7.42 3.54 18.64
N ALA A 188 -7.14 4.40 17.65
CA ALA A 188 -7.12 5.84 17.83
C ALA A 188 -8.46 6.40 18.33
N ARG A 189 -8.44 7.58 18.95
CA ARG A 189 -9.64 8.17 19.58
C ARG A 189 -10.78 8.42 18.58
N ASN A 190 -10.44 8.87 17.37
CA ASN A 190 -11.41 9.02 16.28
C ASN A 190 -11.94 7.67 15.78
N MET A 191 -11.20 6.57 15.96
CA MET A 191 -11.66 5.23 15.62
C MET A 191 -12.53 4.59 16.70
N THR A 192 -12.15 4.68 17.97
CA THR A 192 -12.76 3.89 19.07
C THR A 192 -13.70 4.67 19.99
N GLY A 193 -13.79 5.99 19.85
CA GLY A 193 -14.68 6.82 20.66
C GLY A 193 -16.12 6.30 20.70
N ARG A 194 -16.69 6.18 21.91
CA ARG A 194 -18.05 5.64 22.14
C ARG A 194 -19.13 6.43 21.41
N ASP A 195 -19.07 7.76 21.47
CA ASP A 195 -20.13 8.61 20.96
C ASP A 195 -19.83 9.13 19.56
N THR A 196 -18.59 9.57 19.32
CA THR A 196 -18.16 10.25 18.10
C THR A 196 -17.11 9.49 17.29
N GLY A 197 -16.62 8.35 17.79
CA GLY A 197 -15.68 7.52 17.06
C GLY A 197 -16.36 6.66 15.99
N PHE A 198 -15.58 6.23 14.99
CA PHE A 198 -16.05 5.34 13.93
C PHE A 198 -16.75 4.11 14.48
N TRP A 199 -16.09 3.38 15.38
CA TRP A 199 -16.62 2.18 16.03
C TRP A 199 -17.91 2.47 16.80
N GLY A 200 -17.96 3.58 17.54
CA GLY A 200 -19.16 3.99 18.27
C GLY A 200 -20.36 4.19 17.35
N CYS A 201 -20.16 4.86 16.21
CA CYS A 201 -21.19 4.97 15.17
C CYS A 201 -21.55 3.62 14.57
N PHE A 202 -20.55 2.83 14.17
CA PHE A 202 -20.75 1.54 13.50
C PHE A 202 -21.52 0.55 14.38
N LYS A 203 -21.13 0.41 15.65
CA LYS A 203 -21.74 -0.51 16.61
C LYS A 203 -23.21 -0.19 16.90
N ARG A 204 -23.63 1.08 16.80
CA ARG A 204 -25.04 1.48 16.93
C ARG A 204 -25.90 0.95 15.78
N GLU A 205 -25.33 0.78 14.58
CA GLU A 205 -26.05 0.25 13.42
C GLU A 205 -25.93 -1.27 13.31
N VAL A 206 -24.77 -1.84 13.66
CA VAL A 206 -24.49 -3.28 13.58
C VAL A 206 -24.18 -3.82 14.97
N LEU A 207 -25.23 -4.10 15.73
CA LEU A 207 -25.13 -4.54 17.14
C LEU A 207 -24.34 -5.84 17.33
N GLN A 208 -24.33 -6.74 16.35
CA GLN A 208 -23.63 -8.03 16.44
C GLN A 208 -22.15 -7.97 16.01
N CYS A 209 -21.70 -6.84 15.44
CA CYS A 209 -20.32 -6.70 15.02
C CYS A 209 -19.37 -6.72 16.24
N SER A 210 -18.19 -7.33 16.10
CA SER A 210 -17.15 -7.31 17.12
C SER A 210 -16.01 -6.36 16.74
N PHE A 211 -15.44 -5.71 17.74
CA PHE A 211 -14.28 -4.85 17.56
C PHE A 211 -13.00 -5.60 17.91
N ILE A 212 -12.02 -5.49 17.01
CA ILE A 212 -10.69 -6.06 17.18
C ILE A 212 -9.69 -4.91 17.09
N HIS A 213 -9.05 -4.54 18.19
CA HIS A 213 -7.95 -3.58 18.11
C HIS A 213 -6.75 -4.24 17.40
N CYS A 214 -6.28 -3.59 16.34
CA CYS A 214 -5.24 -4.06 15.44
C CYS A 214 -4.03 -4.60 16.22
N MET A 215 -3.72 -5.89 16.02
CA MET A 215 -2.65 -6.58 16.78
C MET A 215 -1.29 -5.92 16.61
N LEU A 216 -1.06 -5.37 15.43
CA LEU A 216 0.13 -4.64 15.05
C LEU A 216 0.33 -3.38 15.91
N HIS A 217 -0.73 -2.59 16.05
CA HIS A 217 -0.75 -1.41 16.91
C HIS A 217 -0.70 -1.79 18.39
N LYS A 218 -1.37 -2.87 18.82
CA LYS A 218 -1.25 -3.39 20.19
C LYS A 218 0.17 -3.79 20.55
N GLN A 219 0.85 -4.52 19.68
CA GLN A 219 2.25 -4.89 19.87
C GLN A 219 3.14 -3.66 19.95
N ALA A 220 2.93 -2.67 19.08
CA ALA A 220 3.67 -1.41 19.12
C ALA A 220 3.43 -0.63 20.42
N LEU A 221 2.19 -0.60 20.93
CA LEU A 221 1.84 0.03 22.20
C LEU A 221 2.44 -0.73 23.40
N ALA A 222 2.40 -2.06 23.38
CA ALA A 222 3.03 -2.88 24.40
C ALA A 222 4.55 -2.65 24.45
N ALA A 223 5.21 -2.55 23.30
CA ALA A 223 6.63 -2.23 23.21
C ALA A 223 6.98 -0.82 23.75
N LYS A 224 6.04 0.13 23.68
CA LYS A 224 6.22 1.46 24.31
C LYS A 224 6.11 1.42 25.83
N ASN A 225 5.38 0.45 26.37
CA ASN A 225 5.15 0.28 27.81
C ASN A 225 6.08 -0.78 28.43
N LEU A 226 7.19 -1.12 27.77
CA LEU A 226 8.23 -1.95 28.36
C LEU A 226 8.77 -1.30 29.63
N GLN A 227 9.31 -2.12 30.54
CA GLN A 227 10.04 -1.62 31.70
C GLN A 227 11.14 -0.64 31.23
N PRO A 228 11.43 0.44 32.00
CA PRO A 228 12.37 1.47 31.59
C PRO A 228 13.72 0.91 31.08
N GLU A 229 14.22 -0.14 31.71
CA GLU A 229 15.48 -0.82 31.39
C GLU A 229 15.43 -1.47 29.99
N LEU A 230 14.35 -2.20 29.69
CA LEU A 230 14.15 -2.85 28.39
C LEU A 230 13.87 -1.80 27.28
N HIS A 231 13.16 -0.72 27.61
CA HIS A 231 12.89 0.35 26.68
C HIS A 231 14.16 1.14 26.31
N GLU A 232 15.00 1.47 27.30
CA GLU A 232 16.32 2.08 27.10
C GLU A 232 17.21 1.18 26.23
N THR A 233 17.27 -0.12 26.53
CA THR A 233 18.04 -1.11 25.77
C THR A 233 17.61 -1.17 24.31
N LEU A 234 16.29 -1.28 24.06
CA LEU A 234 15.74 -1.32 22.72
C LEU A 234 16.03 -0.02 21.94
N ASN A 235 15.84 1.13 22.59
CA ASN A 235 16.14 2.42 21.98
C ASN A 235 17.63 2.61 21.67
N LEU A 236 18.51 2.05 22.52
CA LEU A 236 19.94 2.08 22.30
C LEU A 236 20.34 1.20 21.11
N ALA A 237 19.79 -0.02 21.00
CA ALA A 237 20.00 -0.89 19.84
C ALA A 237 19.54 -0.21 18.54
N ILE A 238 18.38 0.45 18.55
CA ILE A 238 17.87 1.23 17.41
C ILE A 238 18.82 2.40 17.07
N LYS A 239 19.31 3.14 18.07
CA LYS A 239 20.27 4.25 17.86
C LYS A 239 21.56 3.76 17.20
N VAL A 240 22.07 2.62 17.63
CA VAL A 240 23.27 2.01 17.05
C VAL A 240 23.01 1.58 15.59
N ALA A 241 21.92 0.87 15.33
CA ALA A 241 21.55 0.48 13.96
C ALA A 241 21.41 1.70 13.03
N ASN A 242 20.76 2.77 13.52
CA ASN A 242 20.62 4.02 12.77
C ASN A 242 21.96 4.75 12.59
N PHE A 243 22.85 4.72 13.57
CA PHE A 243 24.20 5.30 13.44
C PHE A 243 25.00 4.61 12.33
N VAL A 244 24.96 3.28 12.27
CA VAL A 244 25.61 2.52 11.17
C VAL A 244 24.98 2.90 9.83
N LYS A 245 23.65 2.87 9.73
CA LYS A 245 22.93 3.12 8.47
C LYS A 245 22.92 4.57 8.01
N SER A 246 23.23 5.51 8.89
CA SER A 246 23.33 6.93 8.52
C SER A 246 24.46 7.23 7.53
N SER A 247 25.42 6.30 7.37
CA SER A 247 26.58 6.47 6.51
C SER A 247 26.91 5.21 5.69
N PRO A 248 26.94 5.30 4.34
CA PRO A 248 27.40 4.20 3.49
C PRO A 248 28.84 3.74 3.78
N LEU A 249 29.67 4.62 4.37
CA LEU A 249 31.01 4.23 4.83
C LEU A 249 30.94 3.37 6.08
N ASN A 250 30.10 3.73 7.05
CA ASN A 250 29.92 2.95 8.28
C ASN A 250 29.38 1.55 7.97
N GLU A 251 28.41 1.46 7.06
CA GLU A 251 27.87 0.17 6.62
C GLU A 251 28.92 -0.71 5.93
N ARG A 252 29.81 -0.14 5.10
CA ARG A 252 30.91 -0.89 4.48
C ARG A 252 31.95 -1.38 5.48
N ILE A 253 32.30 -0.55 6.47
CA ILE A 253 33.26 -0.93 7.53
C ILE A 253 32.69 -2.08 8.36
N LEU A 254 31.44 -1.96 8.82
CA LEU A 254 30.81 -3.02 9.60
C LEU A 254 30.69 -4.32 8.80
N ARG A 255 30.27 -4.23 7.53
CA ARG A 255 30.19 -5.40 6.65
C ARG A 255 31.52 -6.12 6.54
N LYS A 256 32.62 -5.37 6.41
CA LYS A 256 33.96 -5.94 6.33
C LYS A 256 34.35 -6.70 7.61
N LEU A 257 34.00 -6.15 8.78
CA LEU A 257 34.20 -6.82 10.07
C LEU A 257 33.38 -8.12 10.19
N CYS A 258 32.14 -8.13 9.68
CA CYS A 258 31.30 -9.33 9.61
C CYS A 258 31.88 -10.40 8.68
N GLU A 259 32.35 -10.02 7.50
CA GLU A 259 32.98 -10.92 6.52
C GLU A 259 34.25 -11.57 7.09
N ASP A 260 35.10 -10.78 7.76
CA ASP A 260 36.36 -11.25 8.32
C ASP A 260 36.16 -12.19 9.54
N SER A 261 34.95 -12.21 10.12
CA SER A 261 34.56 -13.06 11.26
C SER A 261 33.71 -14.28 10.88
N GLU A 262 33.50 -14.56 9.58
CA GLU A 262 32.59 -15.61 9.07
C GLU A 262 31.14 -15.53 9.62
N ALA A 263 30.67 -14.33 9.99
CA ALA A 263 29.28 -14.18 10.43
C ALA A 263 28.32 -14.41 9.27
N GLU A 264 27.34 -15.33 9.43
CA GLU A 264 26.38 -15.72 8.36
C GLU A 264 25.48 -14.57 7.87
N ASP A 265 25.49 -13.43 8.57
CA ASP A 265 24.46 -12.41 8.47
C ASP A 265 25.07 -10.99 8.35
N ASP A 266 25.27 -10.50 7.12
CA ASP A 266 26.06 -9.31 6.77
C ASP A 266 25.31 -7.95 6.68
N VAL A 267 24.00 -7.90 6.95
CA VAL A 267 23.20 -6.68 6.77
C VAL A 267 22.30 -6.35 7.98
N LEU A 268 22.67 -5.30 8.73
CA LEU A 268 21.74 -4.63 9.65
C LEU A 268 20.53 -4.08 8.89
N PHE A 269 19.33 -4.16 9.46
CA PHE A 269 18.15 -3.52 8.89
C PHE A 269 18.08 -2.03 9.28
N PHE A 270 17.65 -1.18 8.35
CA PHE A 270 17.30 0.21 8.68
C PHE A 270 16.00 0.21 9.49
N HIS A 271 16.02 0.81 10.68
CA HIS A 271 14.80 1.00 11.47
C HIS A 271 14.22 2.41 11.24
N THR A 272 13.06 2.49 10.60
CA THR A 272 12.21 3.68 10.66
C THR A 272 11.03 3.41 11.58
N GLU A 273 10.64 4.42 12.38
CA GLU A 273 9.48 4.34 13.28
C GLU A 273 8.18 3.95 12.54
N VAL A 274 8.11 4.24 11.23
CA VAL A 274 6.96 4.05 10.35
C VAL A 274 6.76 2.59 9.93
N ARG A 275 7.75 1.70 10.11
CA ARG A 275 7.65 0.25 9.78
C ARG A 275 8.07 -0.60 10.97
N TRP A 276 7.24 -0.54 12.01
CA TRP A 276 7.32 -1.21 13.32
C TRP A 276 7.54 -2.75 13.26
N LEU A 277 7.23 -3.40 12.13
CA LEU A 277 7.55 -4.83 11.87
C LEU A 277 9.05 -5.18 11.90
N SER A 278 9.94 -4.21 12.05
CA SER A 278 11.39 -4.41 12.06
C SER A 278 12.06 -4.33 13.43
N ARG A 279 11.38 -3.96 14.54
CA ARG A 279 12.08 -3.80 15.84
C ARG A 279 12.67 -5.10 16.38
N GLY A 280 11.87 -6.17 16.38
CA GLY A 280 12.33 -7.50 16.80
C GLY A 280 13.46 -8.01 15.91
N LYS A 281 13.28 -7.97 14.59
CA LYS A 281 14.32 -8.37 13.61
C LYS A 281 15.58 -7.51 13.67
N ALA A 282 15.45 -6.22 13.95
CA ALA A 282 16.59 -5.33 14.12
C ALA A 282 17.35 -5.68 15.41
N LEU A 283 16.65 -5.98 16.50
CA LEU A 283 17.26 -6.41 17.75
C LEU A 283 17.93 -7.78 17.61
N GLU A 284 17.26 -8.75 17.01
CA GLU A 284 17.81 -10.07 16.67
C GLU A 284 19.09 -9.93 15.87
N ARG A 285 19.08 -9.11 14.81
CA ARG A 285 20.29 -8.87 14.01
C ARG A 285 21.38 -8.17 14.79
N VAL A 286 21.06 -7.18 15.62
CA VAL A 286 22.04 -6.51 16.51
C VAL A 286 22.69 -7.51 17.46
N TYR A 287 21.93 -8.49 17.95
CA TYR A 287 22.45 -9.56 18.79
C TYR A 287 23.35 -10.52 18.00
N THR A 288 22.94 -10.92 16.78
CA THR A 288 23.72 -11.83 15.92
C THR A 288 25.12 -11.28 15.59
N ILE A 289 25.26 -9.97 15.36
CA ILE A 289 26.54 -9.33 15.01
C ILE A 289 27.15 -8.54 16.16
N TYR A 290 26.76 -8.84 17.40
CA TYR A 290 27.09 -8.04 18.59
C TYR A 290 28.58 -7.74 18.72
N ASP A 291 29.43 -8.75 18.54
CA ASP A 291 30.88 -8.60 18.71
C ASP A 291 31.48 -7.64 17.66
N GLN A 292 31.10 -7.81 16.39
CA GLN A 292 31.55 -6.93 15.30
C GLN A 292 31.02 -5.50 15.48
N LEU A 293 29.80 -5.38 16.01
CA LEU A 293 29.20 -4.09 16.31
C LEU A 293 29.95 -3.38 17.43
N CYS A 294 30.35 -4.10 18.47
CA CYS A 294 31.16 -3.56 19.56
C CYS A 294 32.53 -3.08 19.06
N GLU A 295 33.20 -3.87 18.22
CA GLU A 295 34.46 -3.47 17.59
C GLU A 295 34.29 -2.22 16.73
N PHE A 296 33.26 -2.20 15.87
CA PHE A 296 32.94 -1.04 15.04
C PHE A 296 32.68 0.22 15.88
N LEU A 297 31.88 0.11 16.94
CA LEU A 297 31.53 1.24 17.78
C LEU A 297 32.72 1.78 18.57
N ASP A 298 33.67 0.92 18.97
CA ASP A 298 34.91 1.33 19.62
C ASP A 298 35.81 2.11 18.66
N GLN A 299 35.98 1.61 17.43
CA GLN A 299 36.71 2.30 16.35
C GLN A 299 36.11 3.68 16.03
N LYS A 300 34.79 3.86 16.20
CA LYS A 300 34.08 5.13 15.98
C LYS A 300 33.98 6.01 17.22
N HIS A 301 34.55 5.60 18.35
CA HIS A 301 34.46 6.29 19.64
C HIS A 301 33.01 6.63 20.01
N PHE A 302 32.09 5.68 19.78
CA PHE A 302 30.68 5.89 20.07
C PHE A 302 30.47 6.06 21.58
N SER A 303 30.08 7.26 22.00
CA SER A 303 30.06 7.68 23.41
C SER A 303 29.20 6.84 24.35
N ARG A 304 28.27 6.03 23.80
CA ARG A 304 27.39 5.14 24.57
C ARG A 304 27.80 3.66 24.54
N LEU A 305 28.99 3.31 24.04
CA LEU A 305 29.47 1.92 23.93
C LEU A 305 29.42 1.16 25.28
N LYS A 306 29.84 1.80 26.39
CA LYS A 306 29.77 1.19 27.73
C LYS A 306 28.35 0.83 28.17
N TYR A 307 27.37 1.66 27.82
CA TYR A 307 25.96 1.39 28.10
C TYR A 307 25.41 0.30 27.19
N PHE A 308 25.88 0.23 25.94
CA PHE A 308 25.50 -0.81 24.99
C PHE A 308 25.94 -2.19 25.46
N HIS A 309 27.15 -2.31 26.00
CA HIS A 309 27.62 -3.56 26.59
C HIS A 309 26.70 -4.03 27.72
N LEU A 310 26.50 -3.19 28.75
CA LEU A 310 25.73 -3.53 29.95
C LEU A 310 24.26 -3.88 29.68
N SER A 311 23.70 -3.34 28.59
CA SER A 311 22.27 -3.46 28.26
C SER A 311 21.92 -4.69 27.44
N ILE A 312 22.88 -5.28 26.71
CA ILE A 312 22.61 -6.40 25.77
C ILE A 312 23.25 -7.72 26.23
N SER A 313 24.25 -7.67 27.10
CA SER A 313 24.97 -8.87 27.59
C SER A 313 24.33 -9.54 28.82
N ASN A 314 23.22 -9.03 29.34
CA ASN A 314 22.42 -9.63 30.43
C ASN A 314 21.07 -10.10 29.89
#